data_AF-A0A4Z2BXN8-F1
#
_entry.id   AF-A0A4Z2BXN8-F1
#
_cell.length_a   1.000
_cell.length_b   1.000
_cell.length_c   1.000
_cell.angle_alpha   90.00
_cell.angle_beta   90.00
_cell.angle_gamma   90.00
#
_symmetry.space_group_name_H-M   'P 1'
#
loop_
_entity.id
_entity.type
_entity.pdbx_description
1 polymer ?
#
loop_
_entity_poly.entity_id
_entity_poly.type
_entity_poly.pdbx_seq_one_letter_code
_entity_poly.pdbx_strand_id
1 'polypeptide(L)'
;MCVQVLKKKKCSYPGNCTFAHSQEEREMWTYMKNNDLHDMDQIYNMWLAQNAHSRQSDEAALTKGTAEEKKTAMPTDYAESLINFYCHLCGRHSNGDRQWEQHISSERHKDRVFSCEGEDEALMWIYRFPGTCFKLCPKLDDGCSDGVSCDYAHSPEELQEWRERRDFLRKKLARAKKDMFIMPDEVDFGKYNFLLQD
;
A
#
# COMPACT_ATOMS: atom_id res chain seq x y z
N MET A 1 38.12 9.01 8.18
CA MET A 1 38.05 8.16 6.97
C MET A 1 38.61 6.79 7.30
N CYS A 2 37.91 5.72 6.93
CA CYS A 2 38.31 4.35 7.19
C CYS A 2 39.58 3.98 6.39
N VAL A 3 40.57 3.42 7.07
CA VAL A 3 41.88 3.09 6.48
C VAL A 3 41.78 2.04 5.38
N GLN A 4 40.86 1.08 5.49
CA GLN A 4 40.65 0.05 4.46
C GLN A 4 40.04 0.65 3.20
N VAL A 5 39.09 1.57 3.36
CA VAL A 5 38.44 2.25 2.24
C VAL A 5 39.41 3.20 1.53
N LEU A 6 40.27 3.90 2.29
CA LEU A 6 41.36 4.71 1.72
C LEU A 6 42.33 3.87 0.87
N LYS A 7 42.53 2.60 1.23
CA LYS A 7 43.34 1.65 0.45
C LYS A 7 42.56 0.96 -0.67
N LYS A 8 41.35 1.42 -1.00
CA LYS A 8 40.42 0.82 -1.98
C LYS A 8 40.09 -0.66 -1.69
N LYS A 9 40.12 -1.06 -0.41
CA LYS A 9 39.75 -2.41 0.05
C LYS A 9 38.39 -2.37 0.72
N LYS A 10 37.70 -3.52 0.74
CA LYS A 10 36.45 -3.67 1.50
C LYS A 10 36.73 -3.50 3.00
N CYS A 11 35.87 -2.74 3.68
CA CYS A 11 35.97 -2.57 5.12
C CYS A 11 35.68 -3.89 5.83
N SER A 12 36.47 -4.22 6.85
CA SER A 12 36.29 -5.42 7.68
C SER A 12 35.10 -5.35 8.64
N TYR A 13 34.52 -4.15 8.83
CA TYR A 13 33.41 -3.90 9.74
C TYR A 13 32.25 -3.20 9.00
N PRO A 14 31.61 -3.86 8.02
CA PRO A 14 30.43 -3.31 7.35
C PRO A 14 29.31 -3.10 8.39
N GLY A 15 28.74 -1.91 8.46
CA GLY A 15 27.66 -1.54 9.40
C GLY A 15 28.11 -1.13 10.81
N ASN A 16 29.33 -1.50 11.24
CA ASN A 16 29.85 -1.18 12.58
C ASN A 16 31.18 -0.41 12.55
N CYS A 17 31.59 0.10 11.38
CA CYS A 17 32.81 0.88 11.29
C CYS A 17 32.64 2.25 11.94
N THR A 18 33.50 2.58 12.89
CA THR A 18 33.52 3.89 13.57
C THR A 18 34.16 5.01 12.75
N PHE A 19 34.58 4.72 11.51
CA PHE A 19 35.20 5.68 10.61
C PHE A 19 34.43 5.77 9.29
N ALA A 20 34.16 6.98 8.83
CA ALA A 20 33.47 7.24 7.57
C ALA A 20 34.15 6.52 6.38
N HIS A 21 33.35 5.81 5.58
CA HIS A 21 33.70 5.16 4.33
C HIS A 21 33.65 6.13 3.14
N SER A 22 32.97 7.25 3.25
CA SER A 22 32.94 8.26 2.18
C SER A 22 33.13 9.69 2.70
N GLN A 23 33.34 10.61 1.76
CA GLN A 23 33.40 12.04 2.05
C GLN A 23 32.06 12.52 2.63
N GLU A 24 30.98 12.07 2.01
CA GLU A 24 29.61 12.44 2.32
C GLU A 24 29.20 11.92 3.71
N GLU A 25 29.56 10.68 4.05
CA GLU A 25 29.35 10.14 5.40
C GLU A 25 30.09 10.95 6.46
N ARG A 26 31.32 11.37 6.16
CA ARG A 26 32.12 12.20 7.09
C ARG A 26 31.45 13.54 7.31
N GLU A 27 31.00 14.19 6.25
CA GLU A 27 30.30 15.48 6.33
C GLU A 27 28.99 15.34 7.10
N MET A 28 28.22 14.29 6.83
CA MET A 28 26.96 14.03 7.50
C MET A 28 27.15 13.75 8.99
N TRP A 29 28.11 12.93 9.39
CA TRP A 29 28.41 12.69 10.81
C TRP A 29 28.96 13.92 11.52
N THR A 30 29.77 14.72 10.83
CA THR A 30 30.28 15.99 11.37
C THR A 30 29.14 16.97 11.60
N TYR A 31 28.20 17.05 10.64
CA TYR A 31 27.00 17.87 10.76
C TYR A 31 26.11 17.39 11.91
N MET A 32 25.84 16.08 12.01
CA MET A 32 25.07 15.48 13.09
C MET A 32 25.69 15.81 14.45
N LYS A 33 27.01 15.63 14.59
CA LYS A 33 27.73 15.92 15.82
C LYS A 33 27.69 17.42 16.18
N ASN A 34 27.86 18.30 15.21
CA ASN A 34 27.88 19.75 15.44
C ASN A 34 26.51 20.33 15.81
N ASN A 35 25.43 19.62 15.51
CA ASN A 35 24.05 20.02 15.78
C ASN A 35 23.36 19.10 16.81
N ASP A 36 24.13 18.27 17.54
CA ASP A 36 23.64 17.31 18.53
C ASP A 36 22.49 16.41 18.03
N LEU A 37 22.58 15.98 16.76
CA LEU A 37 21.60 15.11 16.10
C LEU A 37 22.01 13.66 16.27
N HIS A 38 21.10 12.85 16.79
CA HIS A 38 21.37 11.43 17.10
C HIS A 38 20.76 10.45 16.09
N ASP A 39 19.82 10.91 15.26
CA ASP A 39 19.11 10.07 14.31
C ASP A 39 18.75 10.83 13.03
N MET A 40 18.48 10.08 11.97
CA MET A 40 18.16 10.62 10.64
C MET A 40 16.89 11.48 10.65
N ASP A 41 15.91 11.12 11.48
CA ASP A 41 14.67 11.88 11.63
C ASP A 41 14.93 13.30 12.14
N GLN A 42 15.93 13.49 13.01
CA GLN A 42 16.26 14.82 13.54
C GLN A 42 16.90 15.72 12.48
N ILE A 43 17.70 15.14 11.59
CA ILE A 43 18.28 15.86 10.43
C ILE A 43 17.17 16.33 9.50
N TYR A 44 16.20 15.46 9.22
CA TYR A 44 15.06 15.80 8.36
C TYR A 44 14.23 16.93 8.95
N ASN A 45 13.90 16.85 10.24
CA ASN A 45 13.14 17.90 10.94
C ASN A 45 13.89 19.24 10.97
N MET A 46 15.22 19.23 11.18
CA MET A 46 16.04 20.44 11.14
C MET A 46 16.04 21.07 9.74
N TRP A 47 16.17 20.27 8.68
CA TRP A 47 16.12 20.74 7.30
C TRP A 47 14.76 21.35 6.92
N LEU A 48 13.66 20.75 7.40
CA LEU A 48 12.31 21.30 7.24
C LEU A 48 12.17 22.64 7.95
N ALA A 49 12.66 22.75 9.19
CA ALA A 49 12.60 24.00 9.95
C ALA A 49 13.41 25.13 9.28
N GLN A 50 14.63 24.83 8.80
CA GLN A 50 15.46 25.81 8.08
C GLN A 50 14.78 26.31 6.79
N ASN A 51 14.11 25.43 6.04
CA ASN A 51 13.34 25.84 4.86
C ASN A 51 12.08 26.63 5.20
N ALA A 52 11.41 26.32 6.31
CA ALA A 52 10.26 27.09 6.78
C ALA A 52 10.63 28.52 7.19
N HIS A 53 11.79 28.71 7.83
CA HIS A 53 12.30 30.04 8.18
C HIS A 53 12.73 30.86 6.96
N SER A 54 13.24 30.23 5.90
CA SER A 54 13.55 30.89 4.63
C SER A 54 12.30 31.49 3.96
N ARG A 55 11.12 30.88 4.17
CA ARG A 55 9.84 31.40 3.64
C ARG A 55 9.28 32.58 4.44
N GLN A 56 9.66 32.75 5.71
CA GLN A 56 9.18 33.84 6.56
C GLN A 56 10.01 35.13 6.42
N SER A 57 11.28 35.06 5.98
CA SER A 57 12.10 36.26 5.73
C SER A 57 11.65 37.08 4.52
N ASP A 58 10.98 36.45 3.55
CA ASP A 58 10.47 37.14 2.34
C ASP A 58 9.08 37.77 2.57
N GLU A 59 8.34 37.37 3.60
CA GLU A 59 6.97 37.82 3.86
C GLU A 59 6.90 39.20 4.55
N ALA A 60 8.02 39.70 5.09
CA ALA A 60 8.11 41.06 5.65
C ALA A 60 8.41 42.13 4.58
N ALA A 61 8.74 41.75 3.34
CA ALA A 61 9.13 42.68 2.27
C ALA A 61 8.03 42.94 1.21
N LEU A 62 6.91 42.22 1.23
CA LEU A 62 5.85 42.37 0.22
C LEU A 62 4.61 43.11 0.77
N THR A 63 4.77 44.41 1.06
CA THR A 63 3.65 45.35 1.14
C THR A 63 3.75 46.43 0.07
N LYS A 64 3.80 46.02 -1.21
CA LYS A 64 3.25 46.77 -2.36
C LYS A 64 3.61 46.06 -3.66
N GLY A 65 2.59 45.62 -4.40
CA GLY A 65 2.77 45.17 -5.78
C GLY A 65 1.65 44.27 -6.23
N THR A 66 0.57 44.87 -6.73
CA THR A 66 -0.46 44.21 -7.54
C THR A 66 0.17 43.52 -8.75
N ALA A 67 -0.05 42.21 -8.93
CA ALA A 67 -0.40 41.56 -10.20
C ALA A 67 -0.33 40.04 -10.03
N GLU A 68 -1.45 39.38 -10.32
CA GLU A 68 -1.62 37.96 -10.66
C GLU A 68 -0.35 37.09 -10.58
N GLU A 69 -0.16 36.44 -9.43
CA GLU A 69 0.77 35.33 -9.29
C GLU A 69 0.23 34.15 -10.11
N LYS A 70 0.67 34.06 -11.37
CA LYS A 70 0.64 32.80 -12.11
C LYS A 70 1.44 31.81 -11.28
N LYS A 71 0.71 30.95 -10.58
CA LYS A 71 1.22 29.76 -9.91
C LYS A 71 2.04 28.99 -10.94
N THR A 72 3.36 29.14 -10.90
CA THR A 72 4.29 28.31 -11.66
C THR A 72 4.22 26.94 -11.02
N ALA A 73 3.35 26.08 -11.55
CA ALA A 73 3.28 24.68 -11.18
C ALA A 73 4.64 24.05 -11.48
N MET A 74 5.30 23.59 -10.43
CA MET A 74 6.58 22.90 -10.56
C MET A 74 6.33 21.47 -11.03
N PRO A 75 7.24 20.84 -11.79
CA PRO A 75 7.07 19.46 -12.26
C PRO A 75 6.80 18.44 -11.15
N THR A 76 7.21 18.74 -9.91
CA THR A 76 6.94 17.94 -8.70
C THR A 76 5.55 18.11 -8.12
N ASP A 77 4.84 19.21 -8.41
CA ASP A 77 3.44 19.37 -7.97
C ASP A 77 2.53 18.39 -8.72
N TYR A 78 2.94 17.97 -9.92
CA TYR A 78 2.33 16.86 -10.65
C TYR A 78 2.65 15.49 -10.03
N ALA A 79 3.78 15.35 -9.31
CA ALA A 79 4.18 14.07 -8.72
C ALA A 79 3.29 13.66 -7.53
N GLU A 80 2.75 14.62 -6.78
CA GLU A 80 1.74 14.35 -5.74
C GLU A 80 0.44 13.79 -6.33
N SER A 81 0.04 14.22 -7.55
CA SER A 81 -1.12 13.68 -8.25
C SER A 81 -0.87 12.29 -8.86
N LEU A 82 0.38 11.88 -9.05
CA LEU A 82 0.75 10.57 -9.62
C LEU A 82 0.69 9.44 -8.57
N ILE A 83 0.76 9.76 -7.27
CA ILE A 83 0.59 8.76 -6.20
C ILE A 83 -0.80 8.10 -6.27
N ASN A 84 -1.81 8.84 -6.75
CA ASN A 84 -3.19 8.35 -6.85
C ASN A 84 -3.42 7.28 -7.93
N PHE A 85 -2.44 7.01 -8.80
CA PHE A 85 -2.60 6.08 -9.92
C PHE A 85 -1.63 4.89 -9.87
N TYR A 86 -1.02 4.64 -8.73
CA TYR A 86 -0.16 3.49 -8.52
C TYR A 86 -0.88 2.34 -7.83
N CYS A 87 -0.93 1.18 -8.50
CA CYS A 87 -1.46 -0.04 -7.90
C CYS A 87 -0.33 -0.91 -7.37
N HIS A 88 -0.20 -1.00 -6.05
CA HIS A 88 0.78 -1.88 -5.39
C HIS A 88 0.52 -3.36 -5.67
N LEU A 89 -0.75 -3.77 -5.84
CA LEU A 89 -1.12 -5.17 -6.13
C LEU A 89 -0.72 -5.61 -7.55
N CYS A 90 -0.63 -4.66 -8.48
CA CYS A 90 -0.28 -4.94 -9.87
C CYS A 90 1.10 -4.44 -10.27
N GLY A 91 1.77 -3.66 -9.41
CA GLY A 91 3.05 -3.00 -9.70
C GLY A 91 2.97 -2.05 -10.90
N ARG A 92 1.79 -1.48 -11.18
CA ARG A 92 1.55 -0.66 -12.38
C ARG A 92 1.16 0.76 -11.98
N HIS A 93 1.76 1.72 -12.68
CA HIS A 93 1.37 3.12 -12.66
C HIS A 93 0.44 3.42 -13.84
N SER A 94 -0.68 4.09 -13.59
CA SER A 94 -1.58 4.61 -14.64
C SER A 94 -1.33 6.10 -14.82
N ASN A 95 -1.39 6.60 -16.05
CA ASN A 95 -0.97 7.98 -16.34
C ASN A 95 -2.13 8.98 -16.34
N GLY A 96 -3.30 8.58 -15.81
CA GLY A 96 -4.47 9.44 -15.64
C GLY A 96 -5.70 8.67 -15.18
N ASP A 97 -6.72 9.41 -14.72
CA ASP A 97 -7.95 8.87 -14.12
C ASP A 97 -8.61 7.80 -14.99
N ARG A 98 -8.80 8.08 -16.28
CA ARG A 98 -9.48 7.14 -17.18
C ARG A 98 -8.74 5.81 -17.36
N GLN A 99 -7.41 5.85 -17.33
CA GLN A 99 -6.59 4.64 -17.40
C GLN A 99 -6.58 3.89 -16.07
N TRP A 100 -6.63 4.63 -14.96
CA TRP A 100 -6.73 4.08 -13.62
C TRP A 100 -8.07 3.39 -13.38
N GLU A 101 -9.19 4.05 -13.71
CA GLU A 101 -10.54 3.49 -13.69
C GLU A 101 -10.61 2.20 -14.51
N GLN A 102 -10.05 2.20 -15.72
CA GLN A 102 -9.97 1.01 -16.56
C GLN A 102 -9.08 -0.10 -15.95
N HIS A 103 -8.04 0.28 -15.19
CA HIS A 103 -7.20 -0.67 -14.48
C HIS A 103 -7.92 -1.33 -13.30
N ILE A 104 -8.55 -0.54 -12.42
CA ILE A 104 -9.23 -1.03 -11.21
C ILE A 104 -10.54 -1.76 -11.52
N SER A 105 -11.22 -1.42 -12.63
CA SER A 105 -12.40 -2.15 -13.12
C SER A 105 -12.05 -3.49 -13.80
N SER A 106 -10.78 -3.69 -14.17
CA SER A 106 -10.38 -4.91 -14.89
C SER A 106 -10.51 -6.17 -14.03
N GLU A 107 -11.02 -7.25 -14.62
CA GLU A 107 -11.18 -8.55 -13.96
C GLU A 107 -9.86 -9.07 -13.38
N ARG A 108 -8.74 -8.83 -14.07
CA ARG A 108 -7.39 -9.17 -13.60
C ARG A 108 -6.97 -8.43 -12.33
N HIS A 109 -7.38 -7.17 -12.18
CA HIS A 109 -7.12 -6.42 -10.95
C HIS A 109 -8.05 -6.93 -9.84
N LYS A 110 -9.34 -7.11 -10.12
CA LYS A 110 -10.33 -7.64 -9.17
C LYS A 110 -9.89 -9.00 -8.64
N ASP A 111 -9.46 -9.91 -9.52
CA ASP A 111 -8.89 -11.20 -9.13
C ASP A 111 -7.67 -11.02 -8.23
N ARG A 112 -6.75 -10.08 -8.50
CA ARG A 112 -5.61 -9.83 -7.61
C ARG A 112 -5.98 -9.20 -6.27
N VAL A 113 -7.02 -8.36 -6.22
CA VAL A 113 -7.54 -7.82 -4.96
C VAL A 113 -8.08 -8.95 -4.10
N PHE A 114 -8.78 -9.93 -4.68
CA PHE A 114 -9.33 -11.06 -3.93
C PHE A 114 -8.40 -12.27 -3.84
N SER A 115 -7.35 -12.33 -4.66
CA SER A 115 -6.29 -13.33 -4.57
C SER A 115 -5.59 -13.13 -3.25
N CYS A 116 -5.62 -14.16 -2.41
CA CYS A 116 -4.97 -14.13 -1.12
C CYS A 116 -3.46 -14.35 -1.19
N GLU A 117 -2.83 -14.11 -2.34
CA GLU A 117 -1.40 -14.27 -2.53
C GLU A 117 -0.66 -13.26 -1.63
N GLY A 118 -0.10 -13.77 -0.53
CA GLY A 118 0.76 -12.99 0.38
C GLY A 118 0.22 -12.77 1.80
N GLU A 119 -0.98 -13.23 2.14
CA GLU A 119 -1.53 -13.15 3.50
C GLU A 119 -1.65 -14.55 4.12
N ASP A 120 -0.94 -14.79 5.24
CA ASP A 120 -0.86 -16.08 5.95
C ASP A 120 -2.24 -16.66 6.31
N GLU A 121 -3.25 -15.81 6.46
CA GLU A 121 -4.63 -16.20 6.83
C GLU A 121 -5.34 -17.01 5.74
N ALA A 122 -4.89 -16.96 4.48
CA ALA A 122 -5.51 -17.75 3.42
C ALA A 122 -4.92 -19.13 3.20
N LEU A 123 -3.77 -19.42 3.81
CA LEU A 123 -3.16 -20.75 3.82
C LEU A 123 -3.90 -21.72 4.77
N MET A 124 -4.91 -21.24 5.50
CA MET A 124 -5.67 -22.02 6.48
C MET A 124 -7.04 -22.49 6.00
N TRP A 125 -7.51 -22.06 4.83
CA TRP A 125 -8.80 -22.51 4.28
C TRP A 125 -8.68 -23.94 3.78
N ILE A 126 -9.28 -24.91 4.48
CA ILE A 126 -9.19 -26.34 4.17
C ILE A 126 -10.47 -26.89 3.55
N TYR A 127 -11.59 -26.16 3.65
CA TYR A 127 -12.85 -26.55 3.05
C TYR A 127 -13.00 -25.98 1.64
N ARG A 128 -14.01 -26.48 0.91
CA ARG A 128 -14.27 -26.08 -0.47
C ARG A 128 -14.71 -24.61 -0.56
N PHE A 129 -14.59 -24.05 -1.76
CA PHE A 129 -15.03 -22.68 -2.02
C PHE A 129 -16.52 -22.51 -1.68
N PRO A 130 -16.93 -21.39 -1.04
CA PRO A 130 -18.31 -21.24 -0.61
C PRO A 130 -19.30 -21.30 -1.77
N GLY A 131 -20.41 -21.99 -1.53
CA GLY A 131 -21.56 -22.00 -2.42
C GLY A 131 -22.42 -20.75 -2.27
N THR A 132 -23.53 -20.69 -2.99
CA THR A 132 -24.46 -19.56 -2.94
C THR A 132 -25.28 -19.52 -1.64
N CYS A 133 -25.41 -20.64 -0.93
CA CYS A 133 -26.24 -20.75 0.27
C CYS A 133 -25.39 -20.95 1.54
N PHE A 134 -25.34 -19.93 2.40
CA PHE A 134 -24.71 -19.99 3.73
C PHE A 134 -25.59 -20.71 4.78
N LYS A 135 -26.03 -21.92 4.43
CA LYS A 135 -26.82 -22.82 5.29
C LYS A 135 -26.31 -24.24 5.14
N LEU A 136 -26.59 -25.08 6.15
CA LEU A 136 -26.28 -26.51 6.09
C LEU A 136 -27.14 -27.22 5.04
N CYS A 137 -26.56 -28.21 4.36
CA CYS A 137 -27.29 -29.01 3.39
C CYS A 137 -28.37 -29.82 4.09
N PRO A 138 -29.64 -29.72 3.66
CA PRO A 138 -30.75 -30.47 4.26
C PRO A 138 -30.57 -31.99 4.15
N LYS A 139 -29.76 -32.46 3.19
CA LYS A 139 -29.48 -33.88 2.92
C LYS A 139 -28.10 -34.32 3.44
N LEU A 140 -27.62 -33.71 4.52
CA LEU A 140 -26.35 -34.08 5.14
C LEU A 140 -26.33 -35.58 5.52
N ASP A 141 -27.45 -36.06 6.09
CA ASP A 141 -27.61 -37.41 6.64
C ASP A 141 -27.76 -38.49 5.55
N ASP A 142 -28.46 -38.17 4.46
CA ASP A 142 -28.74 -39.10 3.36
C ASP A 142 -27.63 -39.17 2.29
N GLY A 143 -26.54 -38.43 2.48
CA GLY A 143 -25.49 -38.27 1.47
C GLY A 143 -25.94 -37.35 0.34
N CYS A 144 -25.45 -36.11 0.36
CA CYS A 144 -25.77 -35.12 -0.66
C CYS A 144 -25.39 -35.61 -2.07
N SER A 145 -26.38 -35.74 -2.96
CA SER A 145 -26.20 -36.13 -4.36
C SER A 145 -25.32 -35.17 -5.15
N ASP A 146 -25.30 -33.92 -4.72
CA ASP A 146 -24.65 -32.82 -5.44
C ASP A 146 -23.17 -32.68 -5.05
N GLY A 147 -22.73 -33.41 -4.00
CA GLY A 147 -21.33 -33.54 -3.60
C GLY A 147 -20.59 -32.20 -3.56
N VAL A 148 -19.52 -32.10 -4.35
CA VAL A 148 -18.66 -30.89 -4.42
C VAL A 148 -19.34 -29.68 -5.08
N SER A 149 -20.42 -29.88 -5.84
CA SER A 149 -21.20 -28.83 -6.48
C SER A 149 -22.43 -28.37 -5.68
N CYS A 150 -22.63 -28.90 -4.46
CA CYS A 150 -23.76 -28.49 -3.63
C CYS A 150 -23.66 -27.02 -3.22
N ASP A 151 -24.75 -26.26 -3.33
CA ASP A 151 -24.78 -24.84 -2.91
C ASP A 151 -24.72 -24.64 -1.38
N TYR A 152 -24.94 -25.69 -0.59
CA TYR A 152 -25.06 -25.66 0.86
C TYR A 152 -23.84 -26.29 1.56
N ALA A 153 -23.50 -25.82 2.76
CA ALA A 153 -22.40 -26.39 3.53
C ALA A 153 -22.69 -27.83 4.00
N HIS A 154 -21.72 -28.72 3.91
CA HIS A 154 -21.79 -30.13 4.31
C HIS A 154 -21.30 -30.38 5.73
N SER A 155 -20.81 -29.37 6.43
CA SER A 155 -20.55 -29.44 7.87
C SER A 155 -20.73 -28.06 8.53
N PRO A 156 -20.98 -28.01 9.85
CA PRO A 156 -21.02 -26.74 10.57
C PRO A 156 -19.66 -26.03 10.58
N GLU A 157 -18.55 -26.77 10.59
CA GLU A 157 -17.19 -26.23 10.46
C GLU A 157 -16.97 -25.61 9.08
N GLU A 158 -17.42 -26.28 8.02
CA GLU A 158 -17.38 -25.75 6.66
C GLU A 158 -18.20 -24.47 6.53
N LEU A 159 -19.41 -24.45 7.11
CA LEU A 159 -20.25 -23.25 7.10
C LEU A 159 -19.59 -22.09 7.84
N GLN A 160 -18.91 -22.37 8.94
CA GLN A 160 -18.17 -21.37 9.71
C GLN A 160 -16.99 -20.84 8.88
N GLU A 161 -16.22 -21.71 8.24
CA GLU A 161 -15.12 -21.32 7.36
C GLU A 161 -15.61 -20.43 6.21
N TRP A 162 -16.76 -20.78 5.61
CA TRP A 162 -17.37 -19.97 4.56
C TRP A 162 -17.71 -18.56 5.03
N ARG A 163 -18.25 -18.42 6.25
CA ARG A 163 -18.57 -17.12 6.86
C ARG A 163 -17.30 -16.30 7.13
N GLU A 164 -16.28 -16.93 7.69
CA GLU A 164 -14.99 -16.27 7.95
C GLU A 164 -14.32 -15.80 6.67
N ARG A 165 -14.33 -16.66 5.63
CA ARG A 165 -13.82 -16.30 4.31
C ARG A 165 -14.61 -15.16 3.68
N ARG A 166 -15.93 -15.13 3.86
CA ARG A 166 -16.80 -14.01 3.43
C ARG A 166 -16.41 -12.70 4.13
N ASP A 167 -16.29 -12.74 5.45
CA ASP A 167 -15.98 -11.56 6.26
C ASP A 167 -14.56 -11.03 5.94
N PHE A 168 -13.61 -11.94 5.71
CA PHE A 168 -12.27 -11.61 5.24
C PHE A 168 -12.30 -10.89 3.87
N LEU A 169 -13.04 -11.43 2.89
CA LEU A 169 -13.18 -10.81 1.58
C LEU A 169 -13.88 -9.44 1.66
N ARG A 170 -14.90 -9.30 2.52
CA ARG A 170 -15.57 -8.00 2.78
C ARG A 170 -14.61 -6.97 3.39
N LYS A 171 -13.77 -7.37 4.35
CA LYS A 171 -12.74 -6.50 4.94
C LYS A 171 -11.70 -6.08 3.90
N LYS A 172 -11.29 -7.00 3.04
CA LYS A 172 -10.34 -6.73 1.95
C LYS A 172 -10.92 -5.74 0.94
N LEU A 173 -12.19 -5.91 0.59
CA LEU A 173 -12.91 -4.96 -0.26
C LEU A 173 -13.04 -3.58 0.40
N ALA A 174 -13.36 -3.51 1.70
CA ALA A 174 -13.44 -2.24 2.41
C ALA A 174 -12.10 -1.50 2.43
N ARG A 175 -10.99 -2.24 2.61
CA ARG A 175 -9.63 -1.70 2.50
C ARG A 175 -9.33 -1.22 1.08
N ALA A 176 -9.62 -2.03 0.07
CA ALA A 176 -9.41 -1.66 -1.32
C ALA A 176 -10.25 -0.43 -1.75
N LYS A 177 -11.47 -0.26 -1.23
CA LYS A 177 -12.27 0.97 -1.42
C LYS A 177 -11.64 2.18 -0.74
N LYS A 178 -11.12 2.02 0.49
CA LYS A 178 -10.42 3.09 1.22
C LYS A 178 -9.15 3.54 0.50
N ASP A 179 -8.42 2.57 -0.07
CA ASP A 179 -7.17 2.81 -0.81
C ASP A 179 -7.44 3.25 -2.27
N MET A 180 -8.71 3.47 -2.65
CA MET A 180 -9.16 3.84 -4.00
C MET A 180 -8.72 2.87 -5.11
N PHE A 181 -8.47 1.60 -4.75
CA PHE A 181 -8.23 0.48 -5.68
C PHE A 181 -9.52 -0.16 -6.20
N ILE A 182 -10.68 0.19 -5.64
CA ILE A 182 -12.00 -0.17 -6.15
C ILE A 182 -12.85 1.09 -6.09
N MET A 183 -13.59 1.38 -7.16
CA MET A 183 -14.48 2.54 -7.16
C MET A 183 -15.61 2.38 -6.13
N PRO A 184 -16.04 3.46 -5.46
CA PRO A 184 -17.09 3.38 -4.44
C PRO A 184 -18.40 2.75 -4.95
N ASP A 185 -18.74 3.01 -6.21
CA ASP A 185 -19.94 2.61 -6.96
C ASP A 185 -19.81 1.28 -7.72
N GLU A 186 -18.63 0.63 -7.69
CA GLU A 186 -18.47 -0.69 -8.29
C GLU A 186 -19.26 -1.74 -7.49
N VAL A 187 -20.19 -2.37 -8.20
CA VAL A 187 -21.09 -3.42 -7.68
C VAL A 187 -20.88 -4.77 -8.35
N ASP A 188 -20.05 -4.84 -9.40
CA ASP A 188 -19.80 -6.07 -10.14
C ASP A 188 -18.41 -6.65 -9.83
N PHE A 189 -18.39 -7.64 -8.95
CA PHE A 189 -17.20 -8.40 -8.56
C PHE A 189 -17.15 -9.79 -9.21
N GLY A 190 -17.91 -10.01 -10.29
CA GLY A 190 -17.99 -11.28 -11.01
C GLY A 190 -18.31 -12.46 -10.08
N LYS A 191 -17.41 -13.44 -10.04
CA LYS A 191 -17.53 -14.65 -9.20
C LYS A 191 -17.54 -14.38 -7.70
N TYR A 192 -17.21 -13.17 -7.23
CA TYR A 192 -17.26 -12.83 -5.81
C TYR A 192 -18.56 -12.11 -5.41
N ASN A 193 -19.43 -11.76 -6.37
CA ASN A 193 -20.68 -11.04 -6.09
C ASN A 193 -21.55 -11.77 -5.07
N PHE A 194 -21.69 -13.09 -5.20
CA PHE A 194 -22.51 -13.88 -4.29
C PHE A 194 -21.96 -13.97 -2.86
N LEU A 195 -20.67 -13.65 -2.66
CA LEU A 195 -20.04 -13.58 -1.34
C LEU A 195 -20.20 -12.19 -0.72
N LEU A 196 -20.36 -11.16 -1.56
CA LEU A 196 -20.35 -9.76 -1.13
C LEU A 196 -21.76 -9.18 -0.99
N GLN A 197 -22.78 -9.82 -1.58
CA GLN A 197 -24.19 -9.51 -1.37
C GLN A 197 -24.67 -10.10 -0.02
N ASP A 198 -25.64 -9.44 0.62
CA ASP A 198 -26.26 -9.88 1.88
C ASP A 198 -27.44 -10.84 1.64
#